data_AF-A0A3C0IMW8-F1
#
_entry.id   AF-A0A3C0IMW8-F1
#
_cell.length_a   1.000
_cell.length_b   1.000
_cell.length_c   1.000
_cell.angle_alpha   90.00
_cell.angle_beta   90.00
_cell.angle_gamma   90.00
#
_symmetry.space_group_name_H-M   'P 1'
#
loop_
_entity.id
_entity.type
_entity.pdbx_description
1 polymer ?
#
loop_
_entity_poly.entity_id
_entity_poly.type
_entity_poly.pdbx_seq_one_letter_code
_entity_poly.pdbx_strand_id
1 'polypeptide(L)'
;DDDPVAQIQASLRTKQFFDRSLRIAELVEEEFVKQGRRSLGVKQRNHTGIWVLQATAMPSILVETGFICNDEEETYMMSEKGQQEITYAIMRAVLRYKEFLAGR
;
A
#
# COMPACT_ATOMS: atom_id res chain seq x y z
N ASP A 1 -20.52 22.91 9.81
CA ASP A 1 -20.35 22.20 8.53
C ASP A 1 -19.98 23.10 7.33
N ASP A 2 -20.30 24.39 7.33
CA ASP A 2 -19.93 25.34 6.24
C ASP A 2 -18.75 26.29 6.55
N ASP A 3 -17.91 26.01 7.56
CA ASP A 3 -16.72 26.83 7.80
C ASP A 3 -15.64 26.53 6.72
N PRO A 4 -15.27 27.50 5.86
CA PRO A 4 -14.27 27.28 4.82
C PRO A 4 -12.92 26.84 5.37
N VAL A 5 -12.54 27.29 6.59
CA VAL A 5 -11.28 26.89 7.22
C VAL A 5 -11.31 25.42 7.59
N ALA A 6 -12.43 24.94 8.17
CA ALA A 6 -12.61 23.54 8.50
C ALA A 6 -12.55 22.64 7.24
N GLN A 7 -13.17 23.07 6.14
CA GLN A 7 -13.15 22.35 4.86
C GLN A 7 -11.73 22.29 4.26
N ILE A 8 -10.98 23.40 4.29
CA ILE A 8 -9.59 23.45 3.81
C ILE A 8 -8.70 22.51 4.66
N GLN A 9 -8.82 22.56 5.98
CA GLN A 9 -8.05 21.69 6.86
C GLN A 9 -8.37 20.21 6.65
N ALA A 10 -9.64 19.86 6.46
CA ALA A 10 -10.06 18.50 6.13
C ALA A 10 -9.45 18.04 4.81
N SER A 11 -9.53 18.88 3.76
CA SER A 11 -8.93 18.58 2.47
C SER A 11 -7.40 18.40 2.55
N LEU A 12 -6.72 19.21 3.36
CA LEU A 12 -5.26 19.10 3.55
C LEU A 12 -4.90 17.78 4.25
N ARG A 13 -5.65 17.38 5.28
CA ARG A 13 -5.45 16.08 5.95
C ARG A 13 -5.67 14.91 4.99
N THR A 14 -6.74 14.95 4.20
CA THR A 14 -7.02 13.92 3.19
C THR A 14 -5.90 13.82 2.17
N LYS A 15 -5.39 14.95 1.68
CA LYS A 15 -4.23 14.97 0.78
C LYS A 15 -2.98 14.38 1.44
N GLN A 16 -2.69 14.76 2.68
CA GLN A 16 -1.53 14.21 3.40
C GLN A 16 -1.64 12.70 3.62
N PHE A 17 -2.83 12.17 3.93
CA PHE A 17 -3.03 10.73 4.05
C PHE A 17 -2.89 10.02 2.70
N PHE A 18 -3.39 10.61 1.63
CA PHE A 18 -3.22 10.09 0.28
C PHE A 18 -1.74 10.02 -0.12
N ASP A 19 -0.97 11.11 0.06
CA ASP A 19 0.46 11.14 -0.26
C ASP A 19 1.25 10.10 0.55
N ARG A 20 0.85 9.90 1.81
CA ARG A 20 1.42 8.88 2.70
C ARG A 20 1.06 7.46 2.28
N SER A 21 -0.18 7.21 1.86
CA SER A 21 -0.62 5.94 1.29
C SER A 21 0.15 5.60 0.03
N LEU A 22 0.32 6.57 -0.88
CA LEU A 22 1.11 6.40 -2.09
C LEU A 22 2.55 6.03 -1.73
N ARG A 23 3.15 6.73 -0.76
CA ARG A 23 4.53 6.45 -0.35
C ARG A 23 4.74 5.03 0.18
N ILE A 24 3.88 4.56 1.09
CA ILE A 24 4.01 3.19 1.60
C ILE A 24 3.71 2.15 0.51
N ALA A 25 2.79 2.43 -0.42
CA ALA A 25 2.54 1.55 -1.57
C ALA A 25 3.77 1.41 -2.47
N GLU A 26 4.46 2.52 -2.79
CA GLU A 26 5.72 2.49 -3.56
C GLU A 26 6.79 1.66 -2.85
N LEU A 27 6.95 1.83 -1.53
CA LEU A 27 7.93 1.07 -0.75
C LEU A 27 7.62 -0.44 -0.79
N VAL A 28 6.35 -0.83 -0.70
CA VAL A 28 5.95 -2.24 -0.80
C VAL A 28 6.25 -2.79 -2.20
N GLU A 29 5.91 -2.05 -3.26
CA GLU A 29 6.20 -2.45 -4.65
C GLU A 29 7.71 -2.63 -4.87
N GLU A 30 8.54 -1.69 -4.39
CA GLU A 30 10.00 -1.79 -4.46
C GLU A 30 10.52 -3.06 -3.77
N GLU A 31 9.99 -3.41 -2.60
CA GLU A 31 10.41 -4.62 -1.88
C GLU A 31 10.04 -5.91 -2.60
N PHE A 32 8.91 -5.95 -3.33
CA PHE A 32 8.57 -7.07 -4.20
C PHE A 32 9.48 -7.15 -5.43
N VAL A 33 9.78 -6.01 -6.07
CA VAL A 33 10.69 -5.97 -7.22
C VAL A 33 12.10 -6.44 -6.87
N LYS A 34 12.60 -6.09 -5.67
CA LYS A 34 13.90 -6.58 -5.17
C LYS A 34 13.95 -8.09 -5.01
N GLN A 35 12.81 -8.75 -4.79
CA GLN A 35 12.69 -10.21 -4.75
C GLN A 35 12.59 -10.86 -6.13
N GLY A 36 12.64 -10.06 -7.21
CA GLY A 36 12.50 -10.54 -8.58
C GLY A 36 11.05 -10.70 -9.04
N ARG A 37 10.06 -10.22 -8.26
CA ARG A 37 8.66 -10.26 -8.68
C ARG A 37 8.39 -9.20 -9.75
N ARG A 38 7.48 -9.51 -10.66
CA ARG A 38 7.06 -8.58 -11.72
C ARG A 38 6.30 -7.41 -11.12
N SER A 39 6.76 -6.18 -11.40
CA SER A 39 6.03 -4.97 -11.05
C SER A 39 4.81 -4.77 -11.94
N LEU A 40 3.66 -4.46 -11.32
CA LEU A 40 2.47 -3.96 -12.00
C LEU A 40 2.18 -2.49 -11.67
N GLY A 41 3.02 -1.90 -10.81
CA GLY A 41 2.94 -0.53 -10.35
C GLY A 41 1.86 -0.29 -9.31
N VAL A 42 1.98 0.84 -8.61
CA VAL A 42 0.97 1.32 -7.67
C VAL A 42 -0.22 1.86 -8.46
N LYS A 43 -1.43 1.41 -8.14
CA LYS A 43 -2.65 1.79 -8.86
C LYS A 43 -3.67 2.42 -7.92
N GLN A 44 -4.30 3.49 -8.40
CA GLN A 44 -5.48 4.07 -7.78
C GLN A 44 -6.73 3.62 -8.53
N ARG A 45 -7.71 3.06 -7.81
CA ARG A 45 -9.00 2.68 -8.40
C ARG A 45 -9.92 3.91 -8.41
N ASN A 46 -10.05 4.55 -9.57
CA ASN A 46 -10.78 5.83 -9.70
C ASN A 46 -12.30 5.67 -9.92
N HIS A 47 -12.75 4.53 -10.45
CA HIS A 47 -14.15 4.33 -10.86
C HIS A 47 -15.02 3.71 -9.76
N THR A 48 -14.44 2.91 -8.87
CA THR A 48 -15.14 2.29 -7.75
C THR A 48 -14.26 2.42 -6.51
N GLY A 49 -14.79 2.91 -5.41
CA GLY A 49 -14.05 2.98 -4.15
C GLY A 49 -13.76 1.60 -3.56
N ILE A 50 -12.56 1.37 -3.00
CA ILE A 50 -12.30 0.16 -2.19
C ILE A 50 -12.66 0.52 -0.75
N TRP A 51 -13.72 -0.10 -0.22
CA TRP A 51 -14.30 0.29 1.07
C TRP A 51 -13.28 0.34 2.22
N VAL A 52 -12.42 -0.68 2.32
CA VAL A 52 -11.40 -0.76 3.38
C VAL A 52 -10.36 0.37 3.29
N LEU A 53 -10.17 0.98 2.12
CA LEU A 53 -9.28 2.13 1.96
C LEU A 53 -9.99 3.47 2.21
N GLN A 54 -11.31 3.54 2.00
CA GLN A 54 -12.10 4.76 2.16
C GLN A 54 -12.59 4.97 3.60
N ALA A 55 -12.78 3.89 4.35
CA ALA A 55 -13.33 3.93 5.71
C ALA A 55 -12.29 4.27 6.79
N THR A 56 -11.06 4.67 6.42
CA THR A 56 -9.94 4.86 7.35
C THR A 56 -9.49 6.31 7.44
N ALA A 57 -9.40 6.87 8.65
CA ALA A 57 -8.86 8.20 8.90
C ALA A 57 -7.32 8.21 9.07
N MET A 58 -6.63 7.44 8.23
CA MET A 58 -5.18 7.22 8.26
C MET A 58 -4.69 6.73 6.90
N PRO A 59 -3.38 6.76 6.62
CA PRO A 59 -2.83 6.15 5.41
C PRO A 59 -3.15 4.65 5.36
N SER A 60 -3.75 4.20 4.26
CA SER A 60 -4.12 2.81 3.99
C SER A 60 -3.75 2.40 2.56
N ILE A 61 -3.40 1.12 2.39
CA ILE A 61 -3.09 0.49 1.09
C ILE A 61 -3.69 -0.91 1.03
N LEU A 62 -3.95 -1.40 -0.18
CA LEU A 62 -4.30 -2.80 -0.45
C LEU A 62 -3.16 -3.40 -1.27
N VAL A 63 -2.65 -4.54 -0.84
CA VAL A 63 -1.54 -5.24 -1.49
C VAL A 63 -2.09 -6.50 -2.14
N GLU A 64 -2.01 -6.56 -3.47
CA GLU A 64 -2.27 -7.78 -4.21
C GLU A 64 -0.99 -8.62 -4.20
N THR A 65 -1.00 -9.74 -3.47
CA THR A 65 0.22 -10.54 -3.24
C THR A 65 0.59 -11.44 -4.41
N GLY A 66 -0.37 -11.77 -5.28
CA GLY A 66 -0.22 -12.59 -6.47
C GLY A 66 -1.58 -12.91 -7.10
N PHE A 67 -1.59 -13.69 -8.19
CA PHE A 67 -2.81 -14.11 -8.87
C PHE A 67 -3.09 -15.59 -8.62
N ILE A 68 -4.08 -15.90 -7.79
CA ILE A 68 -4.45 -17.29 -7.45
C ILE A 68 -4.92 -18.10 -8.67
N CYS A 69 -5.37 -17.44 -9.74
CA CYS A 69 -5.77 -18.09 -10.98
C CYS A 69 -4.60 -18.44 -11.92
N ASN A 70 -3.37 -18.17 -11.50
CA ASN A 70 -2.16 -18.58 -12.19
C ASN A 70 -1.45 -19.66 -11.36
N ASP A 71 -1.34 -20.87 -11.90
CA ASP A 71 -0.85 -22.05 -11.18
C ASP A 71 0.55 -21.86 -10.56
N GLU A 72 1.45 -21.12 -11.24
CA GLU A 72 2.78 -20.81 -10.74
C GLU A 72 2.73 -19.88 -9.50
N GLU A 73 1.93 -18.82 -9.58
CA GLU A 73 1.70 -17.87 -8.48
C GLU A 73 0.95 -18.51 -7.32
N GLU A 74 -0.05 -19.37 -7.59
CA GLU A 74 -0.78 -20.12 -6.58
C GLU A 74 0.18 -21.03 -5.79
N THR A 75 1.00 -21.81 -6.50
CA THR A 75 2.00 -22.70 -5.88
C THR A 75 2.99 -21.91 -5.03
N TYR A 76 3.46 -20.76 -5.53
CA TYR A 76 4.33 -19.87 -4.78
C TYR A 76 3.66 -19.36 -3.49
N MET A 77 2.43 -18.83 -3.58
CA MET A 77 1.67 -18.28 -2.46
C MET A 77 1.29 -19.33 -1.41
N MET A 78 1.11 -20.59 -1.82
CA MET A 78 0.85 -21.71 -0.91
C MET A 78 2.11 -22.24 -0.22
N SER A 79 3.31 -21.96 -0.76
CA SER A 79 4.56 -22.42 -0.17
C SER A 79 4.97 -21.59 1.06
N GLU A 80 5.58 -22.24 2.05
CA GLU A 80 6.12 -21.55 3.24
C GLU A 80 7.15 -20.47 2.86
N LYS A 81 7.99 -20.77 1.86
CA LYS A 81 8.99 -19.83 1.33
C LYS A 81 8.31 -18.58 0.76
N GLY A 82 7.31 -18.75 -0.11
CA GLY A 82 6.62 -17.61 -0.73
C GLY A 82 5.85 -16.76 0.28
N GLN A 83 5.22 -17.39 1.28
CA GLN A 83 4.57 -16.67 2.37
C GLN A 83 5.56 -15.86 3.22
N GLN A 84 6.74 -16.42 3.51
CA GLN A 84 7.80 -15.69 4.20
C GLN A 84 8.34 -14.52 3.36
N GLU A 85 8.59 -14.75 2.07
CA GLU A 85 9.08 -13.72 1.15
C GLU A 85 8.09 -12.55 1.02
N ILE A 86 6.79 -12.85 0.85
CA ILE A 86 5.72 -11.84 0.85
C ILE A 86 5.68 -11.07 2.17
N THR A 87 5.68 -11.79 3.30
CA THR A 87 5.62 -11.17 4.63
C THR A 87 6.81 -10.26 4.89
N TYR A 88 8.02 -10.72 4.54
CA TYR A 88 9.22 -9.92 4.72
C TYR A 88 9.29 -8.70 3.79
N ALA A 89 8.74 -8.77 2.57
CA ALA A 89 8.60 -7.59 1.72
C ALA A 89 7.76 -6.51 2.42
N ILE A 90 6.58 -6.89 2.89
CA ILE A 90 5.64 -5.98 3.55
C ILE A 90 6.25 -5.43 4.84
N MET A 91 6.87 -6.29 5.67
CA MET A 91 7.54 -5.89 6.90
C MET A 91 8.64 -4.85 6.64
N ARG A 92 9.55 -5.12 5.69
CA ARG A 92 10.63 -4.18 5.36
C ARG A 92 10.09 -2.84 4.84
N ALA A 93 9.06 -2.86 4.01
CA ALA A 93 8.42 -1.65 3.53
C ALA A 93 7.80 -0.83 4.68
N VAL A 94 7.12 -1.47 5.64
CA VAL A 94 6.56 -0.80 6.83
C VAL A 94 7.66 -0.20 7.70
N LEU A 95 8.79 -0.90 7.90
CA LEU A 95 9.93 -0.36 8.65
C LEU A 95 10.55 0.86 7.94
N ARG A 96 10.79 0.77 6.63
CA ARG A 96 11.27 1.90 5.81
C ARG A 96 10.30 3.07 5.84
N TYR A 97 8.99 2.80 5.84
CA TYR A 97 7.97 3.84 5.95
C TYR A 97 7.99 4.51 7.31
N LYS A 98 8.19 3.76 8.40
CA LYS A 98 8.35 4.32 9.74
C LYS A 98 9.59 5.22 9.84
N GLU A 99 10.71 4.81 9.27
CA GLU A 99 11.93 5.63 9.19
C GLU A 99 11.69 6.93 8.40
N PHE A 100 11.00 6.83 7.26
CA PHE A 100 10.58 8.00 6.47
C PHE A 100 9.71 8.97 7.27
N LEU A 101 8.83 8.48 8.14
CA LEU A 101 8.03 9.32 9.04
C LEU A 101 8.86 9.94 10.17
N ALA A 102 9.89 9.25 10.66
CA ALA A 102 10.74 9.72 11.75
C ALA A 102 11.81 10.74 11.30
N GLY A 103 12.25 10.67 10.04
CA GLY A 103 13.16 11.64 9.42
C GLY A 103 12.49 12.92 8.93
N ARG A 104 11.23 13.16 9.30
CA ARG A 104 10.46 14.36 8.99
C ARG A 104 10.32 15.26 10.21
#